data_AF-W9AK97-F1
#
_entry.id   AF-W9AK97-F1
#
_cell.length_a   1.000
_cell.length_b   1.000
_cell.length_c   1.000
_cell.angle_alpha   90.00
_cell.angle_beta   90.00
_cell.angle_gamma   90.00
#
_symmetry.space_group_name_H-M   'P 1'
#
loop_
_entity.id
_entity.type
_entity.pdbx_description
1 polymer ?
#
loop_
_entity_poly.entity_id
_entity_poly.type
_entity_poly.pdbx_seq_one_letter_code
_entity_poly.pdbx_strand_id
1 'polypeptide(L)'
;MSTAAASLEPKERLAVLFGEIGELCGQRNAIDGRLVEIVAEIAHEDLAGMTGCRSIAALVAWKTGVTPRNAETMTAVAHPPSTAPPNVAPYKGPAGERAQWWWYQPFQPPPTSEN
;
A
#
# COMPACT_ATOMS: atom_id res chain seq x y z
N MET A 1 18.21 32.65 16.13
CA MET A 1 18.40 33.33 14.84
C MET A 1 17.38 32.77 13.87
N SER A 2 16.78 33.59 13.01
CA SER A 2 15.73 33.14 12.08
C SER A 2 16.37 32.55 10.83
N THR A 3 16.25 31.25 10.62
CA THR A 3 16.66 30.61 9.37
C THR A 3 15.63 30.94 8.31
N ALA A 4 15.95 31.83 7.38
CA ALA A 4 15.09 32.12 6.25
C ALA A 4 14.91 30.84 5.42
N ALA A 5 13.67 30.36 5.29
CA ALA A 5 13.34 29.29 4.36
C ALA A 5 13.50 29.83 2.93
N ALA A 6 14.65 29.58 2.32
CA ALA A 6 14.84 29.83 0.90
C ALA A 6 13.83 28.96 0.13
N SER A 7 13.02 29.60 -0.72
CA SER A 7 12.14 28.88 -1.64
C SER A 7 12.98 28.03 -2.57
N LEU A 8 12.78 26.71 -2.55
CA LEU A 8 13.43 25.78 -3.48
C LEU A 8 13.16 26.19 -4.93
N GLU A 9 14.15 25.99 -5.80
CA GLU A 9 13.94 26.16 -7.24
C GLU A 9 12.88 25.15 -7.73
N PRO A 10 12.06 25.47 -8.76
CA PRO A 10 10.95 24.61 -9.19
C PRO A 10 11.37 23.16 -9.51
N LYS A 11 12.58 22.98 -10.03
CA LYS A 11 13.19 21.67 -10.31
C LYS A 11 13.49 20.86 -9.05
N GLU A 12 13.95 21.52 -7.99
CA GLU A 12 14.26 20.89 -6.70
C GLU A 12 12.97 20.52 -5.98
N ARG A 13 11.96 21.40 -5.99
CA ARG A 13 10.63 21.09 -5.45
C ARG A 13 9.99 19.90 -6.18
N LEU A 14 10.15 19.80 -7.50
CA LEU A 14 9.67 18.65 -8.28
C LEU A 14 10.39 17.34 -7.88
N ALA A 15 11.70 17.37 -7.65
CA ALA A 15 12.45 16.19 -7.19
C ALA A 15 11.96 15.71 -5.81
N VAL A 16 11.68 16.62 -4.88
CA VAL A 16 11.09 16.30 -3.57
C VAL A 16 9.70 15.66 -3.74
N LEU A 17 8.84 16.24 -4.59
CA LEU A 17 7.50 15.68 -4.87
C LEU A 17 7.56 14.29 -5.50
N PHE A 18 8.53 14.00 -6.36
CA PHE A 18 8.73 12.64 -6.89
C PHE A 18 9.18 11.63 -5.82
N GLY A 19 10.00 12.04 -4.86
CA GLY A 19 10.33 11.22 -3.70
C GLY A 19 9.09 10.91 -2.83
N GLU A 20 8.28 11.92 -2.55
CA GLU A 20 7.02 11.79 -1.81
C GLU A 20 6.01 10.86 -2.51
N ILE A 21 5.85 10.99 -3.84
CA ILE A 21 5.05 10.08 -4.66
C ILE A 21 5.59 8.64 -4.59
N GLY A 22 6.92 8.46 -4.62
CA GLY A 22 7.57 7.16 -4.53
C GLY A 22 7.31 6.45 -3.19
N GLU A 23 7.38 7.18 -2.08
CA GLU A 23 7.05 6.67 -0.73
C GLU A 23 5.56 6.31 -0.62
N LEU A 24 4.66 7.21 -1.04
CA LEU A 24 3.22 6.95 -1.01
C LEU A 24 2.82 5.76 -1.92
N CYS A 25 3.50 5.57 -3.06
CA CYS A 25 3.30 4.39 -3.90
C CYS A 25 3.79 3.10 -3.21
N GLY A 26 4.93 3.15 -2.50
CA GLY A 26 5.41 2.02 -1.68
C GLY A 26 4.39 1.63 -0.61
N GLN A 27 3.86 2.62 0.12
CA GLN A 27 2.82 2.42 1.13
C GLN A 27 1.53 1.85 0.54
N ARG A 28 1.05 2.39 -0.60
CA ARG A 28 -0.14 1.87 -1.30
C ARG A 28 0.05 0.41 -1.71
N ASN A 29 1.20 0.06 -2.29
CA ASN A 29 1.48 -1.32 -2.71
C ASN A 29 1.49 -2.30 -1.52
N ALA A 30 1.97 -1.88 -0.34
CA ALA A 30 1.91 -2.69 0.88
C ALA A 30 0.46 -2.88 1.40
N ILE A 31 -0.37 -1.84 1.29
CA ILE A 31 -1.80 -1.91 1.61
C ILE A 31 -2.52 -2.85 0.63
N ASP A 32 -2.29 -2.69 -0.68
CA ASP A 32 -2.88 -3.52 -1.74
C ASP A 32 -2.51 -5.00 -1.55
N GLY A 33 -1.25 -5.30 -1.22
CA GLY A 33 -0.80 -6.66 -0.90
C GLY A 33 -1.56 -7.27 0.29
N ARG A 34 -1.70 -6.53 1.40
CA ARG A 34 -2.45 -7.02 2.57
C ARG A 34 -3.95 -7.16 2.29
N LEU A 35 -4.52 -6.29 1.45
CA LEU A 35 -5.92 -6.43 1.02
C LEU A 35 -6.12 -7.71 0.19
N VAL A 36 -5.19 -8.04 -0.71
CA VAL A 36 -5.24 -9.29 -1.50
C VAL A 36 -5.20 -10.53 -0.60
N GLU A 37 -4.37 -10.56 0.44
CA GLU A 37 -4.35 -11.64 1.44
C GLU A 37 -5.70 -11.80 2.15
N ILE A 38 -6.28 -10.70 2.65
CA ILE A 38 -7.59 -10.70 3.34
C ILE A 38 -8.71 -11.17 2.39
N VAL A 39 -8.66 -10.76 1.12
CA VAL A 39 -9.64 -11.17 0.10
C VAL A 39 -9.52 -12.66 -0.21
N ALA A 40 -8.30 -13.21 -0.24
CA ALA A 40 -8.06 -14.63 -0.42
C ALA A 40 -8.61 -15.46 0.76
N GLU A 41 -8.43 -14.99 2.00
CA GLU A 41 -8.99 -15.60 3.22
C GLU A 41 -10.53 -15.62 3.18
N ILE A 42 -11.15 -14.46 2.89
CA ILE A 42 -12.62 -14.32 2.74
C ILE A 42 -13.19 -15.24 1.65
N ALA A 43 -12.48 -15.40 0.53
CA ALA A 43 -12.90 -16.24 -0.57
C ALA A 43 -12.69 -17.74 -0.29
N HIS A 44 -11.61 -18.10 0.40
CA HIS A 44 -11.29 -19.49 0.75
C HIS A 44 -12.26 -20.06 1.80
N GLU A 45 -12.66 -19.24 2.79
CA GLU A 45 -13.58 -19.64 3.85
C GLU A 45 -15.07 -19.33 3.53
N ASP A 46 -15.38 -18.93 2.30
CA ASP A 46 -16.73 -18.55 1.80
C ASP A 46 -17.47 -17.50 2.66
N LEU A 47 -16.71 -16.66 3.39
CA LEU A 47 -17.24 -15.69 4.35
C LEU A 47 -18.04 -14.57 3.68
N ALA A 48 -17.84 -14.35 2.38
CA ALA A 48 -18.54 -13.33 1.62
C ALA A 48 -20.06 -13.50 1.62
N GLY A 49 -20.57 -14.74 1.73
CA GLY A 49 -21.99 -15.03 1.83
C GLY A 49 -22.68 -14.30 2.99
N MET A 50 -21.97 -14.06 4.11
CA MET A 50 -22.49 -13.32 5.27
C MET A 50 -22.74 -11.83 5.01
N THR A 51 -22.24 -11.28 3.89
CA THR A 51 -22.30 -9.84 3.58
C THR A 51 -23.43 -9.46 2.62
N GLY A 52 -24.11 -10.43 2.01
CA GLY A 52 -25.08 -10.20 0.94
C GLY A 52 -24.48 -9.68 -0.39
N CYS A 53 -23.15 -9.62 -0.51
CA CYS A 53 -22.50 -9.20 -1.76
C CYS A 53 -22.61 -10.29 -2.83
N ARG A 54 -23.03 -9.90 -4.04
CA ARG A 54 -23.19 -10.84 -5.19
C ARG A 54 -21.90 -11.47 -5.72
N SER A 55 -20.73 -10.97 -5.31
CA SER A 55 -19.40 -11.50 -5.66
C SER A 55 -18.32 -10.91 -4.76
N ILE A 56 -17.17 -11.57 -4.70
CA ILE A 56 -15.96 -11.06 -4.01
C ILE A 56 -15.55 -9.69 -4.55
N ALA A 57 -15.50 -9.51 -5.88
CA ALA A 57 -15.15 -8.21 -6.47
C ALA A 57 -16.15 -7.10 -6.09
N ALA A 58 -17.44 -7.41 -5.93
CA ALA A 58 -18.43 -6.44 -5.44
C ALA A 58 -18.20 -6.07 -3.96
N LEU A 59 -17.82 -7.04 -3.13
CA LEU A 59 -17.43 -6.82 -1.73
C LEU A 59 -16.18 -5.94 -1.66
N VAL A 60 -15.14 -6.24 -2.46
CA VAL A 60 -13.89 -5.46 -2.50
C VAL A 60 -14.15 -4.02 -2.92
N ALA A 61 -14.87 -3.80 -4.03
CA ALA A 61 -15.22 -2.46 -4.51
C ALA A 61 -15.99 -1.65 -3.43
N TRP A 62 -16.94 -2.28 -2.73
CA TRP A 62 -17.67 -1.65 -1.63
C TRP A 62 -16.79 -1.32 -0.43
N LYS A 63 -15.97 -2.26 0.05
CA LYS A 63 -15.20 -2.11 1.30
C LYS A 63 -13.97 -1.23 1.16
N THR A 64 -13.36 -1.19 -0.02
CA THR A 64 -12.10 -0.45 -0.27
C THR A 64 -12.31 0.84 -1.07
N GLY A 65 -13.48 1.05 -1.66
CA GLY A 65 -13.79 2.22 -2.48
C GLY A 65 -13.09 2.26 -3.85
N VAL A 66 -12.38 1.20 -4.23
CA VAL A 66 -11.72 1.12 -5.55
C VAL A 66 -12.75 0.92 -6.68
N THR A 67 -12.37 1.26 -7.90
CA THR A 67 -13.22 1.04 -9.08
C THR A 67 -13.52 -0.45 -9.29
N PRO A 68 -14.66 -0.83 -9.90
CA PRO A 68 -14.99 -2.23 -10.16
C PRO A 68 -13.88 -2.99 -10.89
N ARG A 69 -13.24 -2.38 -11.89
CA ARG A 69 -12.10 -2.94 -12.63
C ARG A 69 -10.88 -3.23 -11.73
N ASN A 70 -10.59 -2.35 -10.77
CA ASN A 70 -9.50 -2.57 -9.84
C ASN A 70 -9.86 -3.67 -8.84
N ALA A 71 -11.11 -3.71 -8.35
CA ALA A 71 -11.60 -4.77 -7.48
C ALA A 71 -11.58 -6.16 -8.16
N GLU A 72 -11.94 -6.23 -9.44
CA GLU A 72 -11.80 -7.43 -10.29
C GLU A 72 -10.34 -7.88 -10.36
N THR A 73 -9.40 -6.94 -10.60
CA THR A 73 -7.96 -7.23 -10.66
C THR A 73 -7.43 -7.76 -9.31
N MET A 74 -7.78 -7.10 -8.20
CA MET A 74 -7.41 -7.54 -6.84
C MET A 74 -7.98 -8.92 -6.51
N THR A 75 -9.23 -9.18 -6.88
CA THR A 75 -9.89 -10.48 -6.69
C THR A 75 -9.23 -11.57 -7.54
N ALA A 76 -8.84 -11.25 -8.78
CA ALA A 76 -8.19 -12.20 -9.68
C ALA A 76 -6.77 -12.62 -9.21
N VAL A 77 -6.09 -11.79 -8.41
CA VAL A 77 -4.78 -12.12 -7.80
C VAL A 77 -4.88 -12.63 -6.36
N ALA A 78 -6.08 -12.68 -5.78
CA ALA A 78 -6.36 -13.20 -4.44
C ALA A 78 -6.48 -14.73 -4.46
N HIS A 79 -5.34 -15.39 -4.63
CA HIS A 79 -5.23 -16.86 -4.60
C HIS A 79 -5.16 -17.37 -3.14
N PRO A 80 -5.69 -18.56 -2.83
CA PRO A 80 -5.49 -19.18 -1.53
C PRO A 80 -4.00 -19.26 -1.17
N PRO A 81 -3.60 -18.91 0.06
CA PRO A 81 -2.19 -18.87 0.46
C PRO A 81 -1.57 -20.28 0.43
N SER A 82 -0.71 -20.54 -0.56
CA SER A 82 0.02 -21.81 -0.72
C SER A 82 1.17 -21.99 0.27
N THR A 83 1.52 -20.93 0.99
CA THR A 83 2.45 -20.89 2.11
C THR A 83 1.77 -20.21 3.29
N ALA A 84 2.09 -20.62 4.51
CA ALA A 84 1.60 -19.94 5.71
C ALA A 84 1.87 -18.42 5.64
N PRO A 85 0.94 -17.56 6.09
CA PRO A 85 1.15 -16.12 6.07
C PRO A 85 2.43 -15.78 6.85
N PRO A 86 3.30 -14.92 6.31
CA PRO A 86 4.60 -14.65 6.92
C PRO A 86 4.43 -14.09 8.34
N ASN A 87 5.22 -14.58 9.30
CA ASN A 87 5.12 -14.20 10.72
C ASN A 87 5.63 -12.76 10.96
N VAL A 88 4.79 -11.83 10.56
CA VAL A 88 5.02 -10.40 10.59
C VAL A 88 3.77 -9.77 11.20
N ALA A 89 3.95 -9.11 12.34
CA ALA A 89 2.86 -8.40 13.00
C ALA A 89 2.26 -7.35 12.04
N PRO A 90 0.97 -6.99 12.17
CA PRO A 90 0.28 -6.04 11.29
C PRO A 90 0.96 -4.65 11.18
N TYR A 91 0.54 -3.77 10.25
CA TYR A 91 1.34 -2.62 9.79
C TYR A 91 1.51 -1.42 10.75
N LYS A 92 2.78 -0.95 10.76
CA LYS A 92 3.36 0.39 11.04
C LYS A 92 2.59 1.64 10.53
N GLY A 93 1.27 1.71 10.66
CA GLY A 93 0.61 3.02 10.69
C GLY A 93 1.24 3.90 11.77
N PRO A 94 1.12 5.24 11.70
CA PRO A 94 1.82 6.18 12.60
C PRO A 94 1.59 5.97 14.13
N ALA A 95 0.68 5.08 14.53
CA ALA A 95 0.45 4.63 15.91
C ALA A 95 1.19 3.32 16.32
N GLY A 96 1.65 2.49 15.37
CA GLY A 96 2.82 1.61 15.57
C GLY A 96 2.66 0.07 15.58
N GLU A 97 3.19 -0.59 14.54
CA GLU A 97 3.44 -2.05 14.52
C GLU A 97 4.60 -2.50 13.56
N ARG A 98 4.39 -3.24 12.43
CA ARG A 98 5.42 -3.75 11.45
C ARG A 98 4.95 -3.84 9.96
N ALA A 99 5.62 -3.21 8.98
CA ALA A 99 5.29 -3.32 7.53
C ALA A 99 5.78 -4.63 6.88
N GLN A 100 5.08 -5.13 5.85
CA GLN A 100 5.51 -6.26 5.01
C GLN A 100 6.13 -5.69 3.71
N TRP A 101 7.44 -5.85 3.53
CA TRP A 101 8.27 -4.92 2.73
C TRP A 101 8.89 -5.53 1.44
N TRP A 102 8.46 -6.72 1.00
CA TRP A 102 9.25 -7.57 0.08
C TRP A 102 9.58 -6.98 -1.31
N TRP A 103 8.99 -5.84 -1.70
CA TRP A 103 9.25 -5.20 -3.01
C TRP A 103 9.65 -3.71 -2.93
N TYR A 104 10.07 -3.21 -1.76
CA TYR A 104 10.43 -1.79 -1.61
C TYR A 104 11.78 -1.59 -0.89
N GLN A 105 12.77 -1.05 -1.62
CA GLN A 105 13.93 -0.41 -1.01
C GLN A 105 13.60 1.09 -0.79
N PRO A 106 13.68 1.61 0.45
CA PRO A 106 13.39 3.01 0.71
C PRO A 106 14.41 3.92 0.04
N PHE A 107 13.93 5.00 -0.59
CA PHE A 107 14.78 5.98 -1.25
C PHE A 107 15.64 6.72 -0.23
N GLN A 108 16.96 6.63 -0.37
CA GLN A 108 17.90 7.50 0.32
C GLN A 108 18.31 8.64 -0.62
N PRO A 109 18.06 9.92 -0.27
CA PRO A 109 18.62 11.03 -1.02
C PRO A 109 20.16 10.99 -0.93
N PRO A 110 20.89 11.37 -1.98
CA PRO A 110 22.35 11.47 -1.91
C PRO A 110 22.75 12.48 -0.84
N PRO A 111 23.88 12.28 -0.12
CA PRO A 111 24.34 13.21 0.89
C PRO A 111 24.58 14.58 0.26
N THR A 112 24.13 15.63 0.94
CA THR A 112 24.32 17.02 0.51
C THR A 112 25.82 17.30 0.40
N SER A 113 26.32 17.45 -0.83
CA SER A 113 27.70 17.85 -1.06
C SER A 113 27.85 19.33 -0.76
N GLU A 114 28.29 19.68 0.45
CA GLU A 114 28.79 21.01 0.74
C GLU A 114 30.13 21.22 0.02
N ASN A 115 30.13 22.13 -0.97
CA ASN A 115 31.29 22.72 -1.66
C ASN A 115 30.91 24.14 -2.10
#